data_AF-A0AAV1EX24-F1
#
_entry.id   AF-A0AAV1EX24-F1
#
_cell.length_a   1.000
_cell.length_b   1.000
_cell.length_c   1.000
_cell.angle_alpha   90.00
_cell.angle_beta   90.00
_cell.angle_gamma   90.00
#
_symmetry.space_group_name_H-M   'P 1'
#
loop_
_entity.id
_entity.type
_entity.pdbx_description
1 polymer ?
#
loop_
_entity_poly.entity_id
_entity_poly.type
_entity_poly.pdbx_seq_one_letter_code
_entity_poly.pdbx_strand_id
1 'polypeptide(L)'
;MERSRGLKNPSVEEKRLELESKMALLEAEEKVHDECHRQRMEEVRARIHKIEQENDSMSKRIAELKDPTRPTREALLDRPKELRAYGHLTLDEAIDKVHDKNLRLQKQINALNAKKKTETEKMKQDVSRPAAVRQKEKSRRSELEEKLEKKQLECEELRRVYAEEKRLTQQAKESTLTLENRMIEMEKKVQKKREDVEALKSGLSTAQHLKKQELAKLDKMQKHSKEQERLHEEKIDNLKKKLQELKDHNQELERQHLRSAQQKAEEDSKGPSPRTADEEEEIALRETCLKLMRVTGAARVTDLAKCFAAQKERLQRLEDEVKEKMKMPRQPMKEDLFQKLQDMKVIRVAEKVSSDKKTQVKVSKQLVQSVQREPKLETLYRLRLEGLADRLKHIKLPEDRAVEVSPDSEDYLSTLKTECDLKMQILRQRFEGKDIDAIQKRMEESNFLAYLEKEKQEANLSALPQDESLDDFEVLDDSAEDDPDILTREQLKAQSQKIVDFHSKRRQWQKKKGQRKMRNGDSSEYSDSHDSYEDRKRKKKRKKLSLMMAGRRAKNPHHLEREF
;
A
#
# COMPACT_ATOMS: atom_id res chain seq x y z
N MET A 1 -60.07 58.88 147.80
CA MET A 1 -58.91 58.09 147.36
C MET A 1 -58.56 58.57 145.94
N GLU A 2 -57.87 59.70 145.74
CA GLU A 2 -56.51 60.08 146.18
C GLU A 2 -55.43 59.20 145.56
N ARG A 3 -54.31 59.67 145.02
CA ARG A 3 -53.61 60.97 145.05
C ARG A 3 -52.50 60.81 143.98
N SER A 4 -52.27 61.75 143.07
CA SER A 4 -51.64 63.06 143.30
C SER A 4 -50.25 62.95 143.91
N ARG A 5 -49.25 63.41 143.18
CA ARG A 5 -48.02 64.09 143.63
C ARG A 5 -47.21 64.28 142.37
N GLY A 6 -47.37 65.42 141.70
CA GLY A 6 -46.79 66.66 142.18
C GLY A 6 -45.42 66.77 141.54
N LEU A 7 -45.40 67.20 140.27
CA LEU A 7 -44.18 67.45 139.53
C LEU A 7 -43.64 68.82 139.96
N LYS A 8 -42.45 68.80 140.57
CA LYS A 8 -41.63 70.00 140.77
C LYS A 8 -41.19 70.49 139.40
N ASN A 9 -41.53 71.73 139.09
CA ASN A 9 -41.25 72.35 137.80
C ASN A 9 -39.73 72.54 137.59
N PRO A 10 -39.15 72.05 136.47
CA PRO A 10 -37.72 72.25 136.15
C PRO A 10 -37.36 73.73 135.86
N SER A 11 -36.06 74.04 135.99
CA SER A 11 -35.48 75.39 135.87
C SER A 11 -35.57 75.94 134.44
N VAL A 12 -35.51 77.27 134.30
CA VAL A 12 -35.70 77.97 133.02
C VAL A 12 -34.62 77.59 131.99
N GLU A 13 -33.37 77.38 132.41
CA GLU A 13 -32.27 77.00 131.49
C GLU A 13 -32.33 75.54 131.04
N GLU A 14 -32.71 74.61 131.91
CA GLU A 14 -32.94 73.20 131.54
C GLU A 14 -34.08 73.10 130.53
N LYS A 15 -35.16 73.87 130.74
CA LYS A 15 -36.25 74.00 129.77
C LYS A 15 -35.76 74.58 128.43
N ARG A 16 -34.78 75.48 128.41
CA ARG A 16 -34.22 76.04 127.17
C ARG A 16 -33.40 75.02 126.40
N LEU A 17 -32.48 74.31 127.06
CA LEU A 17 -31.66 73.26 126.43
C LEU A 17 -32.51 72.06 126.00
N GLU A 18 -33.54 71.70 126.78
CA GLU A 18 -34.53 70.69 126.40
C GLU A 18 -35.31 71.11 125.15
N LEU A 19 -35.73 72.39 125.05
CA LEU A 19 -36.36 72.94 123.85
C LEU A 19 -35.41 72.98 122.64
N GLU A 20 -34.16 73.40 122.81
CA GLU A 20 -33.14 73.41 121.74
C GLU A 20 -32.84 72.00 121.22
N SER A 21 -32.67 71.02 122.13
CA SER A 21 -32.49 69.61 121.77
C SER A 21 -33.72 69.05 121.05
N LYS A 22 -34.93 69.40 121.51
CA LYS A 22 -36.18 69.02 120.87
C LYS A 22 -36.34 69.65 119.48
N MET A 23 -35.92 70.91 119.29
CA MET A 23 -35.88 71.54 117.96
C MET A 23 -34.89 70.83 117.05
N ALA A 24 -33.67 70.52 117.51
CA ALA A 24 -32.68 69.81 116.71
C ALA A 24 -33.13 68.39 116.31
N LEU A 25 -33.83 67.69 117.21
CA LEU A 25 -34.44 66.39 116.90
C LEU A 25 -35.57 66.53 115.86
N LEU A 26 -36.43 67.54 116.01
CA LEU A 26 -37.49 67.84 115.02
C LEU A 26 -36.91 68.20 113.65
N GLU A 27 -35.83 68.98 113.59
CA GLU A 27 -35.13 69.30 112.33
C GLU A 27 -34.47 68.05 111.70
N ALA A 28 -33.95 67.13 112.52
CA ALA A 28 -33.41 65.87 112.05
C ALA A 28 -34.52 64.92 111.55
N GLU A 29 -35.64 64.85 112.25
CA GLU A 29 -36.84 64.11 111.85
C GLU A 29 -37.44 64.68 110.55
N GLU A 30 -37.51 66.01 110.41
CA GLU A 30 -37.96 66.69 109.19
C GLU A 30 -37.02 66.36 108.01
N LYS A 31 -35.70 66.41 108.20
CA LYS A 31 -34.73 66.02 107.17
C LYS A 31 -34.83 64.54 106.77
N VAL A 32 -34.98 63.64 107.74
CA VAL A 32 -35.16 62.20 107.46
C VAL A 32 -36.50 61.97 106.77
N HIS A 33 -37.55 62.68 107.18
CA HIS A 33 -38.86 62.65 106.53
C HIS A 33 -38.76 63.14 105.08
N ASP A 34 -38.06 64.24 104.81
CA ASP A 34 -37.88 64.79 103.46
C ASP A 34 -37.00 63.90 102.57
N GLU A 35 -35.94 63.30 103.13
CA GLU A 35 -35.12 62.31 102.42
C GLU A 35 -35.95 61.05 102.11
N CYS A 36 -36.69 60.53 103.08
CA CYS A 36 -37.58 59.38 102.89
C CYS A 36 -38.68 59.70 101.87
N HIS A 37 -39.26 60.90 101.91
CA HIS A 37 -40.23 61.38 100.93
C HIS A 37 -39.59 61.51 99.54
N ARG A 38 -38.38 62.06 99.42
CA ARG A 38 -37.65 62.17 98.14
C ARG A 38 -37.34 60.80 97.55
N GLN A 39 -36.81 59.88 98.34
CA GLN A 39 -36.55 58.49 97.92
C GLN A 39 -37.84 57.80 97.47
N ARG A 40 -38.92 57.95 98.24
CA ARG A 40 -40.23 57.40 97.87
C ARG A 40 -40.77 58.03 96.58
N MET A 41 -40.57 59.33 96.36
CA MET A 41 -40.94 60.00 95.11
C MET A 41 -40.08 59.58 93.92
N GLU A 42 -38.80 59.28 94.13
CA GLU A 42 -37.92 58.72 93.10
C GLU A 42 -38.33 57.29 92.75
N GLU A 43 -38.65 56.44 93.73
CA GLU A 43 -39.20 55.10 93.49
C GLU A 43 -40.53 55.16 92.74
N VAL A 44 -41.42 56.09 93.11
CA VAL A 44 -42.69 56.31 92.40
C VAL A 44 -42.42 56.74 90.96
N ARG A 45 -41.49 57.67 90.72
CA ARG A 45 -41.11 58.09 89.36
C ARG A 45 -40.53 56.93 88.53
N ALA A 46 -39.65 56.12 89.12
CA ALA A 46 -39.09 54.95 88.45
C ALA A 46 -40.18 53.91 88.10
N ARG A 47 -41.16 53.70 89.01
CA ARG A 47 -42.30 52.83 88.74
C ARG A 47 -43.20 53.36 87.63
N ILE A 48 -43.48 54.67 87.61
CA ILE A 48 -44.25 55.31 86.53
C ILE A 48 -43.55 55.09 85.20
N HIS A 49 -42.23 55.32 85.13
CA HIS A 49 -41.51 55.18 83.88
C HIS A 49 -41.46 53.74 83.36
N LYS A 50 -41.38 52.76 84.26
CA LYS A 50 -41.52 51.34 83.89
C LYS A 50 -42.90 51.02 83.33
N ILE A 51 -43.96 51.55 83.95
CA ILE A 51 -45.34 51.36 83.48
C ILE A 51 -45.55 52.01 82.10
N GLU A 52 -44.97 53.18 81.84
CA GLU A 52 -45.02 53.83 80.53
C GLU A 52 -44.37 52.99 79.43
N GLN A 53 -43.18 52.43 79.69
CA GLN A 53 -42.50 51.54 78.74
C GLN A 53 -43.32 50.27 78.46
N GLU A 54 -43.91 49.68 79.50
CA GLU A 54 -44.80 48.53 79.37
C GLU A 54 -46.04 48.92 78.54
N ASN A 55 -46.67 50.07 78.82
CA ASN A 55 -47.81 50.58 78.05
C ASN A 55 -47.47 50.85 76.58
N ASP A 56 -46.30 51.39 76.27
CA ASP A 56 -45.84 51.59 74.90
C ASP A 56 -45.64 50.27 74.17
N SER A 57 -45.03 49.28 74.85
CA SER A 57 -44.84 47.94 74.29
C SER A 57 -46.17 47.22 74.03
N MET A 58 -47.12 47.36 74.96
CA MET A 58 -48.46 46.80 74.83
C MET A 58 -49.26 47.53 73.74
N SER A 59 -49.13 48.84 73.62
CA SER A 59 -49.76 49.63 72.56
C SER A 59 -49.27 49.23 71.17
N LYS A 60 -47.95 49.03 71.01
CA LYS A 60 -47.36 48.50 69.77
C LYS A 60 -47.91 47.10 69.45
N ARG A 61 -47.97 46.21 70.44
CA ARG A 61 -48.48 44.85 70.25
C ARG A 61 -49.98 44.82 69.93
N ILE A 62 -50.77 45.72 70.51
CA ILE A 62 -52.18 45.91 70.17
C ILE A 62 -52.32 46.45 68.75
N ALA A 63 -51.48 47.38 68.31
CA ALA A 63 -51.49 47.88 66.94
C ALA A 63 -51.17 46.77 65.92
N GLU A 64 -50.19 45.91 66.22
CA GLU A 64 -49.86 44.74 65.39
C GLU A 64 -50.96 43.67 65.37
N LEU A 65 -51.68 43.48 66.47
CA LEU A 65 -52.82 42.54 66.53
C LEU A 65 -54.07 43.08 65.84
N LYS A 66 -54.21 44.41 65.76
CA LYS A 66 -55.30 45.08 65.04
C LYS A 66 -55.05 45.21 63.54
N ASP A 67 -53.86 44.85 63.05
CA ASP A 67 -53.57 44.81 61.62
C ASP A 67 -54.42 43.72 60.95
N PRO A 68 -55.41 44.08 60.12
CA PRO A 68 -56.32 43.13 59.49
C PRO A 68 -55.61 42.24 58.44
N THR A 69 -54.38 42.57 58.05
CA THR A 69 -53.59 41.80 57.08
C THR A 69 -52.71 40.72 57.72
N ARG A 70 -52.51 40.78 59.05
CA ARG A 70 -51.65 39.85 59.78
C ARG A 70 -52.06 38.36 59.64
N PRO A 71 -53.34 37.97 59.77
CA PRO A 71 -53.75 36.57 59.62
C PRO A 71 -53.44 36.04 58.20
N THR A 72 -53.66 36.87 57.18
CA THR A 72 -53.36 36.56 55.79
C THR A 72 -51.86 36.40 55.56
N ARG A 73 -51.05 37.28 56.14
CA ARG A 73 -49.59 37.22 56.04
C ARG A 73 -49.02 35.98 56.71
N GLU A 74 -49.51 35.62 57.90
CA GLU A 74 -49.09 34.42 58.64
C GLU A 74 -49.48 33.13 57.88
N ALA A 75 -50.72 33.05 57.35
CA ALA A 75 -51.20 31.87 56.64
C ALA A 75 -50.50 31.60 55.29
N LEU A 76 -49.86 32.61 54.69
CA LEU A 76 -49.27 32.54 53.34
C LEU A 76 -47.73 32.47 53.32
N LEU A 77 -47.07 32.48 54.48
CA LEU A 77 -45.60 32.42 54.60
C LEU A 77 -44.99 31.16 53.96
N ASP A 78 -45.61 29.99 54.15
CA ASP A 78 -45.12 28.69 53.64
C ASP A 78 -45.73 28.28 52.29
N ARG A 79 -46.53 29.16 51.67
CA ARG A 79 -47.26 28.87 50.42
C ARG A 79 -46.43 29.27 49.18
N PRO A 80 -46.74 28.71 47.99
CA PRO A 80 -46.04 29.01 46.74
C PRO A 80 -46.01 30.51 46.42
N LYS A 81 -45.00 30.95 45.65
CA LYS A 81 -44.68 32.37 45.39
C LYS A 81 -45.88 33.20 44.90
N GLU A 82 -46.78 32.59 44.15
CA GLU A 82 -47.99 33.23 43.63
C GLU A 82 -49.00 33.60 44.73
N LEU A 83 -49.06 32.83 45.81
CA LEU A 83 -49.96 33.10 46.93
C LEU A 83 -49.36 34.15 47.88
N ARG A 84 -48.03 34.22 48.00
CA ARG A 84 -47.35 35.30 48.75
C ARG A 84 -47.65 36.71 48.22
N ALA A 85 -47.98 36.83 46.93
CA ALA A 85 -48.37 38.10 46.32
C ALA A 85 -49.64 38.71 46.97
N TYR A 86 -50.45 37.92 47.69
CA TYR A 86 -51.66 38.41 48.39
C TYR A 86 -51.44 38.67 49.89
N GLY A 87 -50.24 38.46 50.42
CA GLY A 87 -49.96 38.56 51.87
C GLY A 87 -50.03 39.97 52.47
N HIS A 88 -50.18 41.01 51.64
CA HIS A 88 -50.37 42.40 52.05
C HIS A 88 -51.84 42.85 52.02
N LEU A 89 -52.76 41.94 51.67
CA LEU A 89 -54.18 42.22 51.56
C LEU A 89 -54.91 41.65 52.76
N THR A 90 -56.09 42.21 53.04
CA THR A 90 -57.03 41.56 53.97
C THR A 90 -57.54 40.25 53.37
N LEU A 91 -58.04 39.36 54.23
CA LEU A 91 -58.51 38.04 53.79
C LEU A 91 -59.62 38.14 52.73
N ASP A 92 -60.57 39.06 52.93
CA ASP A 92 -61.70 39.26 52.01
C ASP A 92 -61.22 39.79 50.65
N GLU A 93 -60.31 40.77 50.64
CA GLU A 93 -59.71 41.28 49.40
C GLU A 93 -58.90 40.21 48.65
N ALA A 94 -58.23 39.32 49.37
CA ALA A 94 -57.51 38.20 48.78
C ALA A 94 -58.49 37.18 48.16
N ILE A 95 -59.59 36.88 48.83
CA ILE A 95 -60.67 36.01 48.35
C ILE A 95 -61.29 36.60 47.08
N ASP A 96 -61.63 37.89 47.07
CA ASP A 96 -62.24 38.55 45.93
C ASP A 96 -61.32 38.55 44.70
N LYS A 97 -60.02 38.83 44.87
CA LYS A 97 -59.06 38.76 43.75
C LYS A 97 -58.90 37.35 43.19
N VAL A 98 -58.90 36.33 44.04
CA VAL A 98 -58.86 34.93 43.60
C VAL A 98 -60.16 34.56 42.89
N HIS A 99 -61.31 35.01 43.40
CA HIS A 99 -62.62 34.80 42.79
C HIS A 99 -62.70 35.42 41.39
N ASP A 100 -62.26 36.68 41.24
CA ASP A 100 -62.21 37.37 39.94
C ASP A 100 -61.30 36.66 38.94
N LYS A 101 -60.14 36.18 39.39
CA LYS A 101 -59.22 35.39 38.55
C LYS A 101 -59.89 34.11 38.09
N ASN A 102 -60.56 33.39 38.98
CA ASN A 102 -61.30 32.18 38.65
C ASN A 102 -62.44 32.46 37.67
N LEU A 103 -63.18 33.55 37.84
CA LEU A 103 -64.25 33.94 36.93
C LEU A 103 -63.72 34.24 35.51
N ARG A 104 -62.58 34.93 35.42
CA ARG A 104 -61.89 35.18 34.14
C ARG A 104 -61.44 33.88 33.47
N LEU A 105 -60.82 32.98 34.23
CA LEU A 105 -60.39 31.67 33.73
C LEU A 105 -61.59 30.83 33.29
N GLN A 106 -62.68 30.83 34.04
CA GLN A 106 -63.90 30.12 33.69
C GLN A 106 -64.51 30.65 32.39
N LYS A 107 -64.54 31.99 32.21
CA LYS A 107 -64.98 32.61 30.95
C LYS A 107 -64.09 32.19 29.78
N GLN A 108 -62.77 32.13 29.97
CA GLN A 108 -61.82 31.65 28.96
C GLN A 108 -62.05 30.18 28.61
N ILE A 109 -62.24 29.31 29.61
CA ILE A 109 -62.54 27.89 29.41
C ILE A 109 -63.85 27.73 28.63
N ASN A 110 -64.91 28.45 29.01
CA ASN A 110 -66.18 28.41 28.31
C ASN A 110 -66.06 28.88 26.85
N ALA A 111 -65.28 29.93 26.59
CA ALA A 111 -65.00 30.41 25.24
C ALA A 111 -64.20 29.39 24.42
N LEU A 112 -63.20 28.75 25.01
CA LEU A 112 -62.41 27.69 24.37
C LEU A 112 -63.27 26.45 24.10
N ASN A 113 -64.13 26.06 25.03
CA ASN A 113 -65.06 24.95 24.85
C ASN A 113 -66.09 25.25 23.75
N ALA A 114 -66.59 26.49 23.67
CA ALA A 114 -67.45 26.91 22.57
C ALA A 114 -66.72 26.85 21.22
N LYS A 115 -65.48 27.36 21.14
CA LYS A 115 -64.64 27.23 19.93
C LYS A 115 -64.41 25.78 19.55
N LYS A 116 -64.00 24.94 20.51
CA LYS A 116 -63.80 23.50 20.31
C LYS A 116 -65.08 22.82 19.86
N LYS A 117 -66.24 23.18 20.42
CA LYS A 117 -67.54 22.67 19.98
C LYS A 117 -67.81 23.05 18.52
N THR A 118 -67.63 24.31 18.15
CA THR A 118 -67.78 24.75 16.74
C THR A 118 -66.77 24.09 15.80
N GLU A 119 -65.53 23.86 16.22
CA GLU A 119 -64.53 23.14 15.43
C GLU A 119 -64.89 21.66 15.29
N THR A 120 -65.36 21.01 16.36
CA THR A 120 -65.83 19.63 16.28
C THR A 120 -67.10 19.49 15.45
N GLU A 121 -68.00 20.48 15.46
CA GLU A 121 -69.18 20.50 14.58
C GLU A 121 -68.79 20.74 13.12
N LYS A 122 -67.83 21.64 12.85
CA LYS A 122 -67.23 21.82 11.51
C LYS A 122 -66.50 20.56 11.05
N MET A 123 -65.72 19.92 11.90
CA MET A 123 -65.07 18.64 11.61
C MET A 123 -66.10 17.53 11.41
N LYS A 124 -67.21 17.49 12.17
CA LYS A 124 -68.30 16.53 11.95
C LYS A 124 -69.02 16.79 10.62
N GLN A 125 -69.16 18.05 10.22
CA GLN A 125 -69.69 18.45 8.92
C GLN A 125 -68.72 18.09 7.77
N ASP A 126 -67.41 18.25 7.97
CA ASP A 126 -66.35 17.81 7.05
C ASP A 126 -66.20 16.27 7.02
N VAL A 127 -66.51 15.60 8.12
CA VAL A 127 -66.63 14.14 8.22
C VAL A 127 -67.94 13.64 7.58
N SER A 128 -68.92 14.53 7.40
CA SER A 128 -70.07 14.32 6.51
C SER A 128 -69.80 14.87 5.11
N ARG A 129 -68.53 14.83 4.65
CA ARG A 129 -68.21 14.97 3.23
C ARG A 129 -68.93 13.87 2.44
N PRO A 130 -69.61 14.20 1.32
CA PRO A 130 -70.27 13.19 0.50
C PRO A 130 -69.28 12.10 0.11
N ALA A 131 -69.72 10.84 0.15
CA ALA A 131 -68.88 9.66 -0.10
C ALA A 131 -68.00 9.79 -1.37
N ALA A 132 -68.50 10.50 -2.38
CA ALA A 132 -67.79 10.82 -3.61
C ALA A 132 -66.47 11.60 -3.41
N VAL A 133 -66.39 12.54 -2.45
CA VAL A 133 -65.16 13.30 -2.18
C VAL A 133 -64.12 12.43 -1.48
N ARG A 134 -64.55 11.59 -0.54
CA ARG A 134 -63.67 10.62 0.15
C ARG A 134 -63.12 9.56 -0.81
N GLN A 135 -63.94 9.10 -1.75
CA GLN A 135 -63.50 8.15 -2.77
C GLN A 135 -62.47 8.78 -3.71
N LYS A 136 -62.69 10.02 -4.18
CA LYS A 136 -61.70 10.76 -4.98
C LYS A 136 -60.39 10.99 -4.24
N GLU A 137 -60.43 11.32 -2.96
CA GLU A 137 -59.21 11.48 -2.15
C GLU A 137 -58.48 10.16 -1.92
N LYS A 138 -59.21 9.05 -1.74
CA LYS A 138 -58.60 7.70 -1.66
C LYS A 138 -57.93 7.30 -2.98
N SER A 139 -58.60 7.48 -4.11
CA SER A 139 -58.01 7.23 -5.44
C SER A 139 -56.77 8.08 -5.65
N ARG A 140 -56.82 9.38 -5.32
CA ARG A 140 -55.66 10.27 -5.40
C ARG A 140 -54.51 9.87 -4.48
N ARG A 141 -54.78 9.37 -3.27
CA ARG A 141 -53.73 8.85 -2.38
C ARG A 141 -53.07 7.60 -2.96
N SER A 142 -53.87 6.66 -3.45
CA SER A 142 -53.38 5.45 -4.11
C SER A 142 -52.51 5.77 -5.33
N GLU A 143 -52.91 6.71 -6.18
CA GLU A 143 -52.08 7.17 -7.31
C GLU A 143 -50.76 7.82 -6.87
N LEU A 144 -50.76 8.54 -5.75
CA LEU A 144 -49.54 9.18 -5.21
C LEU A 144 -48.61 8.14 -4.58
N GLU A 145 -49.17 7.12 -3.93
CA GLU A 145 -48.42 5.98 -3.38
C GLU A 145 -47.76 5.18 -4.50
N GLU A 146 -48.49 4.85 -5.57
CA GLU A 146 -47.93 4.17 -6.75
C GLU A 146 -46.81 5.00 -7.41
N LYS A 147 -47.02 6.32 -7.57
CA LYS A 147 -45.98 7.22 -8.11
C LYS A 147 -44.75 7.28 -7.20
N LEU A 148 -44.94 7.26 -5.88
CA LEU A 148 -43.86 7.26 -4.92
C LEU A 148 -43.06 5.95 -4.99
N GLU A 149 -43.74 4.81 -4.98
CA GLU A 149 -43.11 3.49 -5.10
C GLU A 149 -42.34 3.37 -6.42
N LYS A 150 -42.93 3.78 -7.55
CA LYS A 150 -42.24 3.82 -8.84
C LYS A 150 -40.97 4.66 -8.80
N LYS A 151 -41.01 5.81 -8.12
CA LYS A 151 -39.82 6.69 -7.98
C LYS A 151 -38.78 6.11 -7.02
N GLN A 152 -39.19 5.36 -6.00
CA GLN A 152 -38.29 4.66 -5.10
C GLN A 152 -37.56 3.53 -5.84
N LEU A 153 -38.29 2.72 -6.62
CA LEU A 153 -37.71 1.68 -7.47
C LEU A 153 -36.72 2.28 -8.48
N GLU A 154 -37.09 3.36 -9.17
CA GLU A 154 -36.19 4.08 -10.08
C GLU A 154 -34.92 4.59 -9.36
N CYS A 155 -35.05 5.08 -8.12
CA CYS A 155 -33.89 5.49 -7.32
C CYS A 155 -33.00 4.32 -6.92
N GLU A 156 -33.58 3.16 -6.58
CA GLU A 156 -32.83 1.95 -6.24
C GLU A 156 -32.09 1.38 -7.45
N GLU A 157 -32.73 1.37 -8.62
CA GLU A 157 -32.09 0.99 -9.89
C GLU A 157 -30.92 1.92 -10.22
N LEU A 158 -31.11 3.23 -10.11
CA LEU A 158 -30.03 4.20 -10.33
C LEU A 158 -28.87 4.01 -9.33
N ARG A 159 -29.16 3.67 -8.07
CA ARG A 159 -28.13 3.33 -7.08
C ARG A 159 -27.36 2.06 -7.46
N ARG A 160 -28.05 1.03 -7.95
CA ARG A 160 -27.41 -0.21 -8.43
C ARG A 160 -26.53 0.05 -9.65
N VAL A 161 -27.03 0.79 -10.64
CA VAL A 161 -26.26 1.17 -11.84
C VAL A 161 -25.02 1.99 -11.45
N TYR A 162 -25.17 2.97 -10.56
CA TYR A 162 -24.05 3.78 -10.08
C TYR A 162 -23.00 2.95 -9.32
N ALA A 163 -23.42 1.98 -8.49
CA ALA A 163 -22.52 1.08 -7.81
C ALA A 163 -21.72 0.22 -8.79
N GLU A 164 -22.38 -0.29 -9.84
CA GLU A 164 -21.73 -1.10 -10.87
C GLU A 164 -20.79 -0.26 -11.75
N GLU A 165 -21.17 0.95 -12.15
CA GLU A 165 -20.28 1.89 -12.87
C GLU A 165 -19.02 2.19 -12.05
N LYS A 166 -19.18 2.41 -10.73
CA LYS A 166 -18.05 2.64 -9.82
C LYS A 166 -17.13 1.42 -9.76
N ARG A 167 -17.70 0.21 -9.68
CA ARG A 167 -16.96 -1.07 -9.68
C ARG A 167 -16.18 -1.26 -10.98
N LEU A 168 -16.83 -1.06 -12.12
CA LEU A 168 -16.22 -1.17 -13.45
C LEU A 168 -15.11 -0.12 -13.63
N THR A 169 -15.32 1.10 -13.16
CA THR A 169 -14.29 2.15 -13.18
C THR A 169 -13.07 1.76 -12.36
N GLN A 170 -13.27 1.15 -11.20
CA GLN A 170 -12.18 0.68 -10.36
C GLN A 170 -11.42 -0.47 -11.03
N GLN A 171 -12.13 -1.46 -11.57
CA GLN A 171 -11.53 -2.58 -12.29
C GLN A 171 -10.74 -2.11 -13.53
N ALA A 172 -11.24 -1.11 -14.26
CA ALA A 172 -10.54 -0.53 -15.41
C ALA A 172 -9.24 0.16 -14.99
N LYS A 173 -9.23 0.89 -13.86
CA LYS A 173 -8.02 1.51 -13.31
C LYS A 173 -6.98 0.48 -12.89
N GLU A 174 -7.40 -0.58 -12.20
CA GLU A 174 -6.52 -1.68 -11.78
C GLU A 174 -5.94 -2.43 -12.98
N SER A 175 -6.75 -2.67 -14.01
CA SER A 175 -6.31 -3.30 -15.26
C SER A 175 -5.28 -2.42 -15.99
N THR A 176 -5.53 -1.10 -16.05
CA THR A 176 -4.61 -0.14 -16.67
C THR A 176 -3.27 -0.12 -15.94
N LEU A 177 -3.27 -0.03 -14.61
CA LEU A 177 -2.05 -0.08 -13.81
C LEU A 177 -1.27 -1.38 -14.01
N THR A 178 -1.97 -2.51 -14.08
CA THR A 178 -1.37 -3.83 -14.32
C THR A 178 -0.70 -3.91 -15.69
N LEU A 179 -1.37 -3.39 -16.73
CA LEU A 179 -0.82 -3.34 -18.08
C LEU A 179 0.38 -2.40 -18.18
N GLU A 180 0.34 -1.24 -17.54
CA GLU A 180 1.46 -0.30 -17.47
C GLU A 180 2.69 -0.97 -16.81
N ASN A 181 2.51 -1.64 -15.68
CA ASN A 181 3.59 -2.38 -15.01
C ASN A 181 4.18 -3.46 -15.93
N ARG A 182 3.32 -4.22 -16.62
CA ARG A 182 3.77 -5.25 -17.59
C ARG A 182 4.54 -4.63 -18.77
N MET A 183 4.13 -3.47 -19.27
CA MET A 183 4.88 -2.75 -20.30
C MET A 183 6.26 -2.35 -19.79
N ILE A 184 6.35 -1.76 -18.60
CA ILE A 184 7.63 -1.36 -17.99
C ILE A 184 8.57 -2.56 -17.84
N GLU A 185 8.05 -3.73 -17.42
CA GLU A 185 8.85 -4.95 -17.35
C GLU A 185 9.35 -5.42 -18.72
N MET A 186 8.49 -5.37 -19.74
CA MET A 186 8.86 -5.73 -21.10
C MET A 186 9.89 -4.76 -21.69
N GLU A 187 9.75 -3.46 -21.45
CA GLU A 187 10.73 -2.44 -21.84
C GLU A 187 12.08 -2.68 -21.17
N LYS A 188 12.10 -3.02 -19.87
CA LYS A 188 13.34 -3.41 -19.18
C LYS A 188 13.99 -4.65 -19.80
N LYS A 189 13.21 -5.66 -20.18
CA LYS A 189 13.72 -6.86 -20.86
C LYS A 189 14.30 -6.52 -22.23
N VAL A 190 13.61 -5.68 -23.01
CA VAL A 190 14.09 -5.21 -24.32
C VAL A 190 15.38 -4.42 -24.16
N GLN A 191 15.45 -3.52 -23.17
CA GLN A 191 16.64 -2.72 -22.90
C GLN A 191 17.84 -3.61 -22.54
N LYS A 192 17.66 -4.58 -21.65
CA LYS A 192 18.70 -5.56 -21.32
C LYS A 192 19.17 -6.34 -22.54
N LYS A 193 18.25 -6.76 -23.41
CA LYS A 193 18.61 -7.46 -24.66
C LYS A 193 19.38 -6.57 -25.64
N ARG A 194 19.07 -5.26 -25.68
CA ARG A 194 19.84 -4.30 -26.48
C ARG A 194 21.27 -4.15 -25.95
N GLU A 195 21.42 -4.06 -24.63
CA GLU A 195 22.73 -4.02 -23.96
C GLU A 195 23.55 -5.29 -24.22
N ASP A 196 22.92 -6.47 -24.12
CA ASP A 196 23.56 -7.75 -24.45
C ASP A 196 24.07 -7.77 -25.91
N VAL A 197 23.25 -7.29 -26.86
CA VAL A 197 23.64 -7.22 -28.27
C VAL A 197 24.81 -6.27 -28.49
N GLU A 198 24.83 -5.12 -27.82
CA GLU A 198 25.92 -4.16 -27.94
C GLU A 198 27.23 -4.70 -27.34
N ALA A 199 27.14 -5.39 -26.21
CA ALA A 199 28.27 -6.10 -25.60
C ALA A 199 28.82 -7.19 -26.54
N LEU A 200 27.96 -7.94 -27.21
CA LEU A 200 28.38 -8.94 -28.19
C LEU A 200 29.03 -8.32 -29.43
N LYS A 201 28.49 -7.20 -29.94
CA LYS A 201 29.08 -6.47 -31.07
C LYS A 201 30.48 -5.92 -30.73
N SER A 202 30.65 -5.30 -29.57
CA SER A 202 31.96 -4.81 -29.13
C SER A 202 32.96 -5.95 -28.91
N GLY A 203 32.51 -7.09 -28.36
CA GLY A 203 33.31 -8.31 -28.27
C GLY A 203 33.74 -8.86 -29.62
N LEU A 204 32.82 -8.92 -30.60
CA LEU A 204 33.11 -9.36 -31.96
C LEU A 204 34.14 -8.44 -32.65
N SER A 205 33.97 -7.12 -32.52
CA SER A 205 34.94 -6.14 -33.07
C SER A 205 36.34 -6.36 -32.48
N THR A 206 36.42 -6.52 -31.16
CA THR A 206 37.69 -6.81 -30.47
C THR A 206 38.31 -8.11 -30.97
N ALA A 207 37.53 -9.19 -31.09
CA ALA A 207 38.00 -10.47 -31.61
C ALA A 207 38.49 -10.37 -33.07
N GLN A 208 37.81 -9.59 -33.92
CA GLN A 208 38.24 -9.34 -35.29
C GLN A 208 39.56 -8.56 -35.35
N HIS A 209 39.75 -7.56 -34.48
CA HIS A 209 41.02 -6.84 -34.37
C HIS A 209 42.16 -7.76 -33.92
N LEU A 210 41.93 -8.60 -32.90
CA LEU A 210 42.90 -9.58 -32.44
C LEU A 210 43.25 -10.59 -33.54
N LYS A 211 42.26 -11.12 -34.26
CA LYS A 211 42.50 -12.02 -35.40
C LYS A 211 43.38 -11.36 -36.47
N LYS A 212 43.09 -10.10 -36.84
CA LYS A 212 43.91 -9.35 -37.80
C LYS A 212 45.34 -9.17 -37.30
N GLN A 213 45.51 -8.85 -36.02
CA GLN A 213 46.82 -8.68 -35.40
C GLN A 213 47.63 -9.99 -35.40
N GLU A 214 47.03 -11.12 -35.03
CA GLU A 214 47.70 -12.42 -35.02
C GLU A 214 48.03 -12.92 -36.42
N LEU A 215 47.13 -12.71 -37.40
CA LEU A 215 47.42 -13.00 -38.81
C LEU A 215 48.60 -12.18 -39.32
N ALA A 216 48.69 -10.90 -38.96
CA ALA A 216 49.81 -10.04 -39.35
C ALA A 216 51.12 -10.47 -38.69
N LYS A 217 51.10 -10.96 -37.44
CA LYS A 217 52.27 -11.55 -36.78
C LYS A 217 52.71 -12.85 -37.46
N LEU A 218 51.75 -13.72 -37.80
CA LEU A 218 52.03 -14.97 -38.49
C LEU A 218 52.67 -14.74 -39.86
N ASP A 219 52.14 -13.80 -40.66
CA ASP A 219 52.72 -13.44 -41.96
C ASP A 219 54.16 -12.92 -41.83
N LYS A 220 54.44 -12.09 -40.82
CA LYS A 220 55.80 -11.63 -40.52
C LYS A 220 56.74 -12.80 -40.16
N MET A 221 56.28 -13.72 -39.32
CA MET A 221 57.07 -14.91 -38.95
C MET A 221 57.32 -15.82 -40.15
N GLN A 222 56.31 -16.05 -41.00
CA GLN A 222 56.47 -16.85 -42.22
C GLN A 222 57.46 -16.22 -43.20
N LYS A 223 57.40 -14.90 -43.42
CA LYS A 223 58.38 -14.18 -44.24
C LYS A 223 59.79 -14.30 -43.68
N HIS A 224 59.94 -14.19 -42.36
CA HIS A 224 61.24 -14.38 -41.71
C HIS A 224 61.76 -15.81 -41.89
N SER A 225 60.92 -16.83 -41.73
CA SER A 225 61.30 -18.24 -41.95
C SER A 225 61.76 -18.47 -43.39
N LYS A 226 61.00 -17.99 -44.38
CA LYS A 226 61.37 -18.11 -45.80
C LYS A 226 62.68 -17.41 -46.13
N GLU A 227 62.95 -16.25 -45.55
CA GLU A 227 64.22 -15.57 -45.74
C GLU A 227 65.38 -16.33 -45.10
N GLN A 228 65.19 -16.91 -43.91
CA GLN A 228 66.20 -17.78 -43.29
C GLN A 228 66.45 -19.02 -44.15
N GLU A 229 65.40 -19.68 -44.65
CA GLU A 229 65.50 -20.81 -45.58
C GLU A 229 66.31 -20.43 -46.83
N ARG A 230 66.00 -19.28 -47.44
CA ARG A 230 66.75 -18.74 -48.60
C ARG A 230 68.23 -18.52 -48.28
N LEU A 231 68.54 -17.93 -47.12
CA LEU A 231 69.93 -17.71 -46.67
C LEU A 231 70.66 -19.03 -46.39
N HIS A 232 69.97 -20.04 -45.87
CA HIS A 232 70.53 -21.38 -45.67
C HIS A 232 70.79 -22.09 -46.99
N GLU A 233 69.85 -22.02 -47.94
CA GLU A 233 69.99 -22.56 -49.30
C GLU A 233 71.20 -21.93 -50.00
N GLU A 234 71.34 -20.60 -49.93
CA GLU A 234 72.48 -19.86 -50.52
C GLU A 234 73.82 -20.29 -49.89
N LYS A 235 73.86 -20.50 -48.57
CA LYS A 235 75.06 -21.04 -47.89
C LYS A 235 75.38 -22.46 -48.34
N ILE A 236 74.37 -23.32 -48.48
CA ILE A 236 74.53 -24.70 -48.95
C ILE A 236 75.10 -24.70 -50.37
N ASP A 237 74.57 -23.87 -51.27
CA ASP A 237 75.04 -23.78 -52.64
C ASP A 237 76.47 -23.22 -52.74
N ASN A 238 76.81 -22.24 -51.91
CA ASN A 238 78.19 -21.76 -51.82
C ASN A 238 79.16 -22.84 -51.31
N LEU A 239 78.74 -23.66 -50.35
CA LEU A 239 79.56 -24.80 -49.90
C LEU A 239 79.69 -25.88 -50.97
N LYS A 240 78.61 -26.18 -51.72
CA LYS A 240 78.67 -27.10 -52.87
C LYS A 240 79.63 -26.60 -53.95
N LYS A 241 79.62 -25.30 -54.26
CA LYS A 241 80.58 -24.68 -55.21
C LYS A 241 82.01 -24.84 -54.75
N LYS A 242 82.33 -24.49 -53.49
CA LYS A 242 83.67 -24.69 -52.92
C LYS A 242 84.10 -26.15 -52.94
N LEU A 243 83.19 -27.07 -52.65
CA LEU A 243 83.45 -28.51 -52.73
C LEU A 243 83.77 -28.93 -54.18
N GLN A 244 83.03 -28.39 -55.15
CA GLN A 244 83.28 -28.66 -56.57
C GLN A 244 84.62 -28.08 -57.02
N GLU A 245 84.95 -26.84 -56.66
CA GLU A 245 86.25 -26.21 -56.93
C GLU A 245 87.41 -27.02 -56.32
N LEU A 246 87.25 -27.53 -55.09
CA LEU A 246 88.23 -28.42 -54.46
C LEU A 246 88.36 -29.76 -55.19
N LYS A 247 87.24 -30.34 -55.66
CA LYS A 247 87.27 -31.56 -56.48
C LYS A 247 87.99 -31.32 -57.80
N ASP A 248 87.70 -30.21 -58.48
CA ASP A 248 88.32 -29.85 -59.75
C ASP A 248 89.82 -29.59 -59.58
N HIS A 249 90.21 -28.90 -58.49
CA HIS A 249 91.63 -28.71 -58.14
C HIS A 249 92.32 -30.03 -57.81
N ASN A 250 91.67 -30.92 -57.06
CA ASN A 250 92.24 -32.23 -56.72
C ASN A 250 92.36 -33.12 -57.97
N GLN A 251 91.39 -33.09 -58.88
CA GLN A 251 91.50 -33.74 -60.19
C GLN A 251 92.65 -33.18 -61.02
N GLU A 252 92.89 -31.87 -60.98
CA GLU A 252 94.02 -31.26 -61.68
C GLU A 252 95.36 -31.66 -61.05
N LEU A 253 95.44 -31.71 -59.72
CA LEU A 253 96.60 -32.25 -59.01
C LEU A 253 96.82 -33.72 -59.32
N GLU A 254 95.77 -34.54 -59.39
CA GLU A 254 95.85 -35.94 -59.82
C GLU A 254 96.36 -36.03 -61.27
N ARG A 255 95.84 -35.22 -62.20
CA ARG A 255 96.37 -35.16 -63.58
C ARG A 255 97.82 -34.68 -63.64
N GLN A 256 98.22 -33.77 -62.76
CA GLN A 256 99.60 -33.32 -62.65
C GLN A 256 100.50 -34.42 -62.07
N HIS A 257 100.05 -35.11 -61.02
CA HIS A 257 100.72 -36.27 -60.44
C HIS A 257 100.83 -37.42 -61.43
N LEU A 258 99.79 -37.72 -62.21
CA LEU A 258 99.83 -38.71 -63.29
C LEU A 258 100.86 -38.32 -64.35
N ARG A 259 100.94 -37.03 -64.75
CA ARG A 259 101.97 -36.53 -65.67
C ARG A 259 103.39 -36.64 -65.07
N SER A 260 103.58 -36.29 -63.79
CA SER A 260 104.87 -36.43 -63.09
C SER A 260 105.23 -37.88 -62.75
N ALA A 261 104.25 -38.75 -62.53
CA ALA A 261 104.43 -40.17 -62.29
C ALA A 261 104.73 -40.92 -63.59
N GLN A 262 104.16 -40.51 -64.73
CA GLN A 262 104.58 -40.98 -66.05
C GLN A 262 106.02 -40.56 -66.36
N GLN A 263 106.42 -39.34 -65.97
CA GLN A 263 107.83 -38.90 -66.08
C GLN A 263 108.77 -39.67 -65.13
N LYS A 264 108.32 -40.04 -63.92
CA LYS A 264 109.10 -40.90 -63.00
C LYS A 264 109.08 -42.39 -63.37
N ALA A 265 108.04 -42.88 -64.02
CA ALA A 265 107.93 -44.27 -64.48
C ALA A 265 108.85 -44.57 -65.67
N GLU A 266 109.36 -43.56 -66.37
CA GLU A 266 110.46 -43.72 -67.33
C GLU A 266 111.85 -43.79 -66.65
N GLU A 267 111.98 -43.42 -65.36
CA GLU A 267 113.28 -43.40 -64.66
C GLU A 267 113.44 -44.39 -63.49
N ASP A 268 112.38 -45.02 -62.97
CA ASP A 268 112.52 -46.00 -61.87
C ASP A 268 111.88 -47.37 -62.19
N SER A 269 112.70 -48.27 -62.73
CA SER A 269 112.46 -49.72 -62.64
C SER A 269 113.16 -50.26 -61.38
N LYS A 270 112.38 -50.58 -60.33
CA LYS A 270 112.55 -51.71 -59.38
C LYS A 270 111.55 -51.58 -58.23
N GLY A 271 110.86 -52.69 -57.90
CA GLY A 271 109.78 -52.79 -56.91
C GLY A 271 110.22 -52.56 -55.44
N PRO A 272 109.37 -52.89 -54.42
CA PRO A 272 108.99 -54.29 -54.18
C PRO A 272 107.63 -54.59 -53.47
N SER A 273 107.26 -55.88 -53.57
CA SER A 273 106.52 -56.75 -52.62
C SER A 273 105.05 -56.48 -52.22
N PRO A 274 104.16 -57.50 -52.31
CA PRO A 274 102.79 -57.40 -51.77
C PRO A 274 102.80 -57.52 -50.24
N ARG A 275 102.15 -56.57 -49.55
CA ARG A 275 101.87 -56.62 -48.11
C ARG A 275 100.54 -57.35 -47.88
N THR A 276 100.40 -58.02 -46.75
CA THR A 276 99.18 -58.73 -46.37
C THR A 276 98.14 -57.75 -45.81
N ALA A 277 96.84 -58.06 -45.97
CA ALA A 277 95.73 -57.17 -45.61
C ALA A 277 95.74 -56.70 -44.14
N ASP A 278 96.25 -57.53 -43.22
CA ASP A 278 96.37 -57.18 -41.79
C ASP A 278 97.38 -56.04 -41.55
N GLU A 279 98.47 -55.95 -42.33
CA GLU A 279 99.45 -54.88 -42.22
C GLU A 279 98.90 -53.55 -42.78
N GLU A 280 98.08 -53.62 -43.83
CA GLU A 280 97.42 -52.44 -44.39
C GLU A 280 96.34 -51.87 -43.43
N GLU A 281 95.61 -52.75 -42.73
CA GLU A 281 94.63 -52.33 -41.72
C GLU A 281 95.31 -51.72 -40.48
N GLU A 282 96.44 -52.27 -40.02
CA GLU A 282 97.22 -51.69 -38.92
C GLU A 282 97.79 -50.31 -39.30
N ILE A 283 98.27 -50.14 -40.54
CA ILE A 283 98.74 -48.85 -41.05
C ILE A 283 97.58 -47.85 -41.14
N ALA A 284 96.42 -48.26 -41.65
CA ALA A 284 95.23 -47.41 -41.74
C ALA A 284 94.72 -47.00 -40.34
N LEU A 285 94.74 -47.91 -39.37
CA LEU A 285 94.35 -47.62 -37.99
C LEU A 285 95.33 -46.65 -37.33
N ARG A 286 96.64 -46.80 -37.60
CA ARG A 286 97.67 -45.89 -37.10
C ARG A 286 97.57 -44.50 -37.73
N GLU A 287 97.30 -44.42 -39.02
CA GLU A 287 97.08 -43.16 -39.73
C GLU A 287 95.83 -42.43 -39.25
N THR A 288 94.74 -43.15 -39.01
CA THR A 288 93.50 -42.57 -38.47
C THR A 288 93.69 -42.08 -37.04
N CYS A 289 94.44 -42.82 -36.21
CA CYS A 289 94.83 -42.36 -34.87
C CYS A 289 95.66 -41.07 -34.93
N LEU A 290 96.62 -40.97 -35.86
CA LEU A 290 97.42 -39.75 -36.04
C LEU A 290 96.59 -38.57 -36.57
N LYS A 291 95.65 -38.80 -37.49
CA LYS A 291 94.70 -37.78 -37.97
C LYS A 291 93.83 -37.28 -36.83
N LEU A 292 93.30 -38.18 -36.01
CA LEU A 292 92.50 -37.84 -34.83
C LEU A 292 93.33 -37.04 -33.81
N MET A 293 94.56 -37.47 -33.52
CA MET A 293 95.47 -36.74 -32.63
C MET A 293 95.77 -35.32 -33.12
N ARG A 294 95.93 -35.10 -34.43
CA ARG A 294 96.10 -33.75 -35.00
C ARG A 294 94.85 -32.88 -34.84
N VAL A 295 93.66 -33.44 -35.03
CA VAL A 295 92.39 -32.70 -34.94
C VAL A 295 92.03 -32.39 -33.48
N THR A 296 92.29 -33.31 -32.56
CA THR A 296 92.00 -33.12 -31.13
C THR A 296 93.15 -32.44 -30.37
N GLY A 297 94.30 -32.21 -31.01
CA GLY A 297 95.49 -31.64 -30.39
C GLY A 297 96.16 -32.53 -29.34
N ALA A 298 95.88 -33.84 -29.35
CA ALA A 298 96.41 -34.79 -28.37
C ALA A 298 97.84 -35.20 -28.75
N ALA A 299 98.80 -35.04 -27.83
CA ALA A 299 100.20 -35.36 -28.07
C ALA A 299 100.50 -36.87 -28.07
N ARG A 300 99.68 -37.68 -27.38
CA ARG A 300 99.80 -39.14 -27.33
C ARG A 300 98.44 -39.82 -27.49
N VAL A 301 98.43 -41.05 -28.01
CA VAL A 301 97.21 -41.86 -28.18
C VAL A 301 96.47 -42.08 -26.85
N THR A 302 97.21 -42.19 -25.73
CA THR A 302 96.63 -42.27 -24.39
C THR A 302 95.85 -41.02 -23.99
N ASP A 303 96.26 -39.85 -24.48
CA ASP A 303 95.59 -38.58 -24.18
C ASP A 303 94.33 -38.43 -25.05
N LEU A 304 94.37 -38.93 -26.29
CA LEU A 304 93.19 -39.05 -27.14
C LEU A 304 92.10 -39.92 -26.48
N ALA A 305 92.48 -41.07 -25.90
CA ALA A 305 91.56 -41.92 -25.15
C ALA A 305 90.95 -41.22 -23.93
N LYS A 306 91.75 -40.44 -23.19
CA LYS A 306 91.26 -39.62 -22.06
C LYS A 306 90.29 -38.52 -22.52
N CYS A 307 90.56 -37.87 -23.64
CA CYS A 307 89.67 -36.86 -24.23
C CYS A 307 88.30 -37.47 -24.60
N PHE A 308 88.28 -38.64 -25.21
CA PHE A 308 87.04 -39.35 -25.53
C PHE A 308 86.28 -39.80 -24.28
N ALA A 309 86.99 -40.28 -23.25
CA ALA A 309 86.38 -40.61 -21.97
C ALA A 309 85.74 -39.37 -21.30
N ALA A 310 86.44 -38.24 -21.27
CA ALA A 310 85.92 -36.99 -20.73
C ALA A 310 84.72 -36.43 -21.54
N GLN A 311 84.74 -36.59 -22.86
CA GLN A 311 83.63 -36.21 -23.74
C GLN A 311 82.40 -37.09 -23.49
N LYS A 312 82.60 -38.41 -23.32
CA LYS A 312 81.53 -39.34 -22.97
C LYS A 312 80.90 -38.98 -21.62
N GLU A 313 81.71 -38.70 -20.59
CA GLU A 313 81.19 -38.24 -19.29
C GLU A 313 80.41 -36.92 -19.40
N ARG A 314 80.88 -35.96 -20.19
CA ARG A 314 80.19 -34.69 -20.39
C ARG A 314 78.83 -34.87 -21.05
N LEU A 315 78.73 -35.74 -22.05
CA LEU A 315 77.46 -36.06 -22.70
C LEU A 315 76.50 -36.75 -21.72
N GLN A 316 77.01 -37.65 -20.89
CA GLN A 316 76.21 -38.35 -19.88
C GLN A 316 75.66 -37.37 -18.82
N ARG A 317 76.48 -36.42 -18.34
CA ARG A 317 76.03 -35.35 -17.42
C ARG A 317 74.95 -34.46 -18.03
N LEU A 318 75.06 -34.11 -19.31
CA LEU A 318 74.04 -33.32 -20.01
C LEU A 318 72.73 -34.09 -20.19
N GLU A 319 72.82 -35.38 -20.46
CA GLU A 319 71.64 -36.25 -20.56
C GLU A 319 70.92 -36.37 -19.21
N ASP A 320 71.67 -36.51 -18.12
CA ASP A 320 71.13 -36.53 -16.76
C ASP A 320 70.53 -35.18 -16.37
N GLU A 321 71.14 -34.05 -16.74
CA GLU A 321 70.60 -32.71 -16.50
C GLU A 321 69.30 -32.46 -17.28
N VAL A 322 69.19 -32.97 -18.52
CA VAL A 322 67.94 -32.91 -19.30
C VAL A 322 66.85 -33.79 -18.67
N LYS A 323 67.21 -35.00 -18.22
CA LYS A 323 66.28 -35.89 -17.49
C LYS A 323 65.85 -35.26 -16.16
N GLU A 324 66.74 -34.57 -15.46
CA GLU A 324 66.41 -33.87 -14.22
C GLU A 324 65.53 -32.64 -14.47
N LYS A 325 65.79 -31.83 -15.51
CA LYS A 325 64.93 -30.71 -15.91
C LYS A 325 63.56 -31.16 -16.42
N MET A 326 63.46 -32.35 -17.02
CA MET A 326 62.18 -32.99 -17.34
C MET A 326 61.45 -33.53 -16.10
N LYS A 327 62.19 -33.91 -15.04
CA LYS A 327 61.65 -34.34 -13.74
C LYS A 327 61.37 -33.20 -12.77
N MET A 328 61.92 -32.00 -12.98
CA MET A 328 61.56 -30.78 -12.24
C MET A 328 60.06 -30.55 -12.39
N PRO A 329 59.30 -30.58 -11.29
CA PRO A 329 57.87 -30.79 -11.39
C PRO A 329 57.22 -29.50 -11.87
N ARG A 330 56.59 -29.54 -13.05
CA ARG A 330 55.54 -28.58 -13.42
C ARG A 330 54.25 -28.79 -12.60
N GLN A 331 54.24 -29.75 -11.66
CA GLN A 331 53.14 -30.09 -10.77
C GLN A 331 52.87 -29.06 -9.66
N PRO A 332 53.84 -28.59 -8.83
CA PRO A 332 53.58 -27.62 -7.77
C PRO A 332 52.99 -26.31 -8.30
N MET A 333 53.43 -25.84 -9.47
CA MET A 333 52.86 -24.62 -10.08
C MET A 333 51.43 -24.84 -10.57
N LYS A 334 51.09 -26.04 -11.07
CA LYS A 334 49.72 -26.39 -11.48
C LYS A 334 48.80 -26.60 -10.27
N GLU A 335 49.30 -27.23 -9.21
CA GLU A 335 48.60 -27.46 -7.95
C GLU A 335 48.34 -26.13 -7.22
N ASP A 336 49.32 -25.23 -7.15
CA ASP A 336 49.14 -23.86 -6.62
C ASP A 336 48.11 -23.06 -7.43
N LEU A 337 48.13 -23.17 -8.76
CA LEU A 337 47.15 -22.53 -9.63
C LEU A 337 45.75 -23.12 -9.43
N PHE A 338 45.64 -24.43 -9.23
CA PHE A 338 44.37 -25.10 -8.94
C PHE A 338 43.83 -24.71 -7.57
N GLN A 339 44.69 -24.66 -6.55
CA GLN A 339 44.32 -24.27 -5.19
C GLN A 339 43.84 -22.81 -5.16
N LYS A 340 44.58 -21.88 -5.78
CA LYS A 340 44.17 -20.48 -5.92
C LYS A 340 42.83 -20.33 -6.65
N LEU A 341 42.57 -21.18 -7.65
CA LEU A 341 41.31 -21.15 -8.40
C LEU A 341 40.14 -21.71 -7.59
N GLN A 342 40.37 -22.68 -6.70
CA GLN A 342 39.37 -23.16 -5.75
C GLN A 342 39.09 -22.13 -4.65
N ASP A 343 40.13 -21.56 -4.04
CA ASP A 343 40.00 -20.55 -3.00
C ASP A 343 39.23 -19.33 -3.51
N MET A 344 39.53 -18.89 -4.74
CA MET A 344 38.84 -17.77 -5.37
C MET A 344 37.38 -18.08 -5.74
N LYS A 345 37.03 -19.34 -6.00
CA LYS A 345 35.61 -19.77 -6.12
C LYS A 345 34.91 -19.71 -4.76
N VAL A 346 35.54 -20.20 -3.70
CA VAL A 346 34.98 -20.18 -2.33
C VAL A 346 34.76 -18.75 -1.85
N ILE A 347 35.72 -17.85 -2.10
CA ILE A 347 35.60 -16.42 -1.75
C ILE A 347 34.43 -15.76 -2.50
N ARG A 348 34.28 -16.00 -3.81
CA ARG A 348 33.13 -15.46 -4.58
C ARG A 348 31.78 -15.99 -4.07
N VAL A 349 31.71 -17.25 -3.65
CA VAL A 349 30.48 -17.80 -3.04
C VAL A 349 30.22 -17.16 -1.67
N ALA A 350 31.25 -17.02 -0.84
CA ALA A 350 31.14 -16.38 0.47
C ALA A 350 30.72 -14.90 0.38
N GLU A 351 31.24 -14.15 -0.59
CA GLU A 351 30.86 -12.76 -0.86
C GLU A 351 29.41 -12.64 -1.33
N LYS A 352 28.97 -13.52 -2.23
CA LYS A 352 27.56 -13.57 -2.66
C LYS A 352 26.65 -13.88 -1.47
N VAL A 353 26.96 -14.90 -0.67
CA VAL A 353 26.19 -15.25 0.52
C VAL A 353 26.19 -14.11 1.55
N SER A 354 27.29 -13.38 1.70
CA SER A 354 27.37 -12.19 2.58
C SER A 354 26.53 -11.02 2.08
N SER A 355 26.54 -10.76 0.76
CA SER A 355 25.68 -9.76 0.12
C SER A 355 24.19 -10.13 0.23
N ASP A 356 23.85 -11.39 0.00
CA ASP A 356 22.48 -11.89 0.09
C ASP A 356 21.97 -11.87 1.54
N LYS A 357 22.81 -12.22 2.53
CA LYS A 357 22.47 -12.05 3.94
C LYS A 357 22.26 -10.58 4.33
N LYS A 358 23.10 -9.65 3.83
CA LYS A 358 22.94 -8.22 4.10
C LYS A 358 21.67 -7.64 3.48
N THR A 359 21.29 -8.08 2.29
CA THR A 359 20.02 -7.66 1.65
C THR A 359 18.81 -8.29 2.37
N GLN A 360 18.89 -9.56 2.74
CA GLN A 360 17.84 -10.25 3.51
C GLN A 360 17.62 -9.61 4.89
N VAL A 361 18.69 -9.29 5.64
CA VAL A 361 18.57 -8.62 6.95
C VAL A 361 17.96 -7.22 6.79
N LYS A 362 18.27 -6.48 5.73
CA LYS A 362 17.65 -5.18 5.45
C LYS A 362 16.15 -5.30 5.14
N VAL A 363 15.77 -6.29 4.32
CA VAL A 363 14.36 -6.56 3.98
C VAL A 363 13.59 -7.01 5.21
N SER A 364 14.14 -7.93 6.02
CA SER A 364 13.53 -8.38 7.26
C SER A 364 13.41 -7.25 8.30
N LYS A 365 14.42 -6.37 8.40
CA LYS A 365 14.38 -5.23 9.32
C LYS A 365 13.37 -4.16 8.88
N GLN A 366 13.21 -3.93 7.57
CA GLN A 366 12.13 -3.09 7.03
C GLN A 366 10.75 -3.72 7.25
N LEU A 367 10.62 -5.03 7.08
CA LEU A 367 9.36 -5.75 7.30
C LEU A 367 8.94 -5.67 8.77
N VAL A 368 9.84 -5.94 9.72
CA VAL A 368 9.56 -5.84 11.16
C VAL A 368 9.21 -4.40 11.59
N GLN A 369 9.89 -3.40 11.02
CA GLN A 369 9.56 -1.99 11.26
C GLN A 369 8.23 -1.53 10.64
N SER A 370 7.76 -2.21 9.58
CA SER A 370 6.44 -1.98 8.98
C SER A 370 5.31 -2.70 9.72
N VAL A 371 5.60 -3.87 10.29
CA VAL A 371 4.64 -4.68 11.07
C VAL A 371 4.34 -4.02 12.43
N GLN A 372 5.33 -3.37 13.07
CA GLN A 372 5.15 -2.72 14.37
C GLN A 372 4.42 -1.37 14.33
N ARG A 373 4.02 -0.86 13.15
CA ARG A 373 3.44 0.49 13.02
C ARG A 373 2.02 0.57 12.49
N GLU A 374 1.38 -0.54 12.10
CA GLU A 374 0.06 -0.47 11.46
C GLU A 374 -0.97 -1.49 12.01
N PRO A 375 -2.07 -1.05 12.65
CA PRO A 375 -3.21 -1.92 12.97
C PRO A 375 -3.93 -2.47 11.72
N LYS A 376 -3.56 -1.98 10.53
CA LYS A 376 -4.05 -2.46 9.23
C LYS A 376 -3.44 -3.80 8.82
N LEU A 377 -2.23 -4.14 9.29
CA LEU A 377 -1.59 -5.38 8.91
C LEU A 377 -2.13 -6.57 9.70
N GLU A 378 -2.42 -6.37 10.99
CA GLU A 378 -3.06 -7.38 11.83
C GLU A 378 -4.47 -7.72 11.35
N THR A 379 -5.25 -6.69 10.95
CA THR A 379 -6.57 -6.88 10.34
C THR A 379 -6.51 -7.59 8.99
N LEU A 380 -5.53 -7.27 8.12
CA LEU A 380 -5.31 -8.00 6.88
C LEU A 380 -4.85 -9.45 7.10
N TYR A 381 -4.01 -9.67 8.12
CA TYR A 381 -3.55 -11.01 8.49
C TYR A 381 -4.69 -11.86 9.05
N ARG A 382 -5.52 -11.28 9.92
CA ARG A 382 -6.77 -11.87 10.44
C ARG A 382 -7.71 -12.27 9.31
N LEU A 383 -8.04 -11.34 8.40
CA LEU A 383 -8.94 -11.60 7.27
C LEU A 383 -8.42 -12.72 6.34
N ARG A 384 -7.09 -12.79 6.14
CA ARG A 384 -6.46 -13.85 5.33
C ARG A 384 -6.48 -15.21 6.02
N LEU A 385 -6.27 -15.25 7.32
CA LEU A 385 -6.34 -16.48 8.11
C LEU A 385 -7.77 -17.01 8.21
N GLU A 386 -8.75 -16.14 8.48
CA GLU A 386 -10.17 -16.48 8.48
C GLU A 386 -10.61 -16.99 7.09
N GLY A 387 -10.25 -16.26 6.02
CA GLY A 387 -10.54 -16.70 4.65
C GLY A 387 -9.82 -17.97 4.20
N LEU A 388 -8.76 -18.38 4.89
CA LEU A 388 -8.11 -19.68 4.71
C LEU A 388 -8.85 -20.76 5.50
N ALA A 389 -9.19 -20.50 6.76
CA ALA A 389 -9.98 -21.39 7.61
C ALA A 389 -11.32 -21.74 6.96
N ASP A 390 -12.00 -20.75 6.36
CA ASP A 390 -13.25 -20.94 5.62
C ASP A 390 -13.13 -21.89 4.43
N ARG A 391 -12.00 -21.86 3.70
CA ARG A 391 -11.74 -22.78 2.59
C ARG A 391 -11.42 -24.19 3.09
N LEU A 392 -10.84 -24.27 4.29
CA LEU A 392 -10.42 -25.53 4.90
C LEU A 392 -11.48 -26.16 5.82
N LYS A 393 -12.63 -25.52 6.02
CA LYS A 393 -13.69 -25.96 6.94
C LYS A 393 -14.20 -27.38 6.71
N HIS A 394 -14.10 -27.88 5.48
CA HIS A 394 -14.55 -29.23 5.11
C HIS A 394 -13.58 -30.35 5.52
N ILE A 395 -12.38 -30.01 5.99
CA ILE A 395 -11.36 -30.96 6.42
C ILE A 395 -11.50 -31.15 7.93
N LYS A 396 -11.98 -32.32 8.36
CA LYS A 396 -12.14 -32.67 9.76
C LYS A 396 -10.76 -32.89 10.40
N LEU A 397 -10.50 -32.22 11.53
CA LEU A 397 -9.37 -32.53 12.40
C LEU A 397 -9.78 -33.61 13.42
N PRO A 398 -8.84 -34.45 13.89
CA PRO A 398 -9.10 -35.35 15.02
C PRO A 398 -9.45 -34.54 16.28
N GLU A 399 -10.44 -34.99 17.06
CA GLU A 399 -11.01 -34.27 18.24
C GLU A 399 -9.94 -33.84 19.27
N ASP A 400 -8.85 -34.58 19.42
CA ASP A 400 -7.74 -34.25 20.34
C ASP A 400 -6.91 -33.00 19.94
N ARG A 401 -7.15 -32.42 18.75
CA ARG A 401 -6.35 -31.31 18.21
C ARG A 401 -7.15 -30.04 17.91
N ALA A 402 -8.45 -30.04 18.12
CA ALA A 402 -9.30 -28.88 17.93
C ALA A 402 -9.38 -28.10 19.25
N VAL A 403 -8.64 -27.00 19.36
CA VAL A 403 -8.73 -26.09 20.51
C VAL A 403 -9.70 -24.97 20.14
N GLU A 404 -10.87 -24.96 20.76
CA GLU A 404 -11.91 -23.96 20.53
C GLU A 404 -11.61 -22.71 21.38
N VAL A 405 -11.18 -21.61 20.74
CA VAL A 405 -10.78 -20.36 21.41
C VAL A 405 -11.69 -19.23 20.97
N SER A 406 -12.10 -18.38 21.93
CA SER A 406 -12.94 -17.21 21.68
C SER A 406 -12.30 -16.24 20.65
N PRO A 407 -13.09 -15.67 19.71
CA PRO A 407 -12.61 -14.71 18.69
C PRO A 407 -11.94 -13.44 19.25
N ASP A 408 -12.23 -13.10 20.51
CA ASP A 408 -11.69 -11.90 21.18
C ASP A 408 -10.41 -12.17 22.00
N SER A 409 -9.93 -13.43 22.03
CA SER A 409 -8.70 -13.79 22.75
C SER A 409 -7.46 -13.39 21.96
N GLU A 410 -6.42 -12.94 22.67
CA GLU A 410 -5.10 -12.61 22.08
C GLU A 410 -4.47 -13.81 21.35
N ASP A 411 -4.82 -15.03 21.80
CA ASP A 411 -4.35 -16.30 21.22
C ASP A 411 -5.20 -16.83 20.05
N TYR A 412 -6.27 -16.12 19.66
CA TYR A 412 -7.19 -16.56 18.60
C TYR A 412 -6.48 -16.72 17.25
N LEU A 413 -5.72 -15.72 16.82
CA LEU A 413 -5.00 -15.76 15.54
C LEU A 413 -3.91 -16.84 15.50
N SER A 414 -3.24 -17.05 16.64
CA SER A 414 -2.21 -18.08 16.80
C SER A 414 -2.83 -19.48 16.68
N THR A 415 -3.98 -19.70 17.33
CA THR A 415 -4.72 -20.97 17.30
C THR A 415 -5.34 -21.23 15.92
N LEU A 416 -5.92 -20.20 15.29
CA LEU A 416 -6.48 -20.32 13.94
C LEU A 416 -5.42 -20.67 12.91
N LYS A 417 -4.20 -20.11 13.06
CA LYS A 417 -3.05 -20.43 12.22
C LYS A 417 -2.62 -21.89 12.40
N THR A 418 -2.48 -22.38 13.62
CA THR A 418 -2.06 -23.77 13.87
C THR A 418 -3.11 -24.76 13.33
N GLU A 419 -4.39 -24.43 13.47
CA GLU A 419 -5.49 -25.21 12.90
C GLU A 419 -5.41 -25.28 11.35
N CYS A 420 -5.22 -24.13 10.71
CA CYS A 420 -5.02 -24.05 9.26
C CYS A 420 -3.79 -24.84 8.80
N ASP A 421 -2.67 -24.73 9.52
CA ASP A 421 -1.43 -25.44 9.20
C ASP A 421 -1.62 -26.96 9.26
N LEU A 422 -2.33 -27.47 10.28
CA LEU A 422 -2.67 -28.89 10.41
C LEU A 422 -3.60 -29.37 9.29
N LYS A 423 -4.66 -28.62 8.98
CA LYS A 423 -5.57 -28.96 7.86
C LYS A 423 -4.85 -28.96 6.51
N MET A 424 -3.95 -28.00 6.28
CA MET A 424 -3.11 -27.96 5.09
C MET A 424 -2.11 -29.11 5.03
N GLN A 425 -1.61 -29.59 6.17
CA GLN A 425 -0.75 -30.77 6.22
C GLN A 425 -1.52 -32.04 5.83
N ILE A 426 -2.76 -32.20 6.30
CA ILE A 426 -3.65 -33.29 5.90
C ILE A 426 -3.92 -33.22 4.39
N LEU A 427 -4.18 -32.04 3.84
CA LEU A 427 -4.33 -31.87 2.39
C LEU A 427 -3.07 -32.30 1.64
N ARG A 428 -1.90 -31.82 2.07
CA ARG A 428 -0.63 -32.20 1.44
C ARG A 428 -0.43 -33.71 1.43
N GLN A 429 -0.67 -34.39 2.55
CA GLN A 429 -0.60 -35.86 2.62
C GLN A 429 -1.63 -36.55 1.70
N ARG A 430 -2.85 -36.00 1.58
CA ARG A 430 -3.88 -36.56 0.68
C ARG A 430 -3.55 -36.41 -0.81
N PHE A 431 -2.74 -35.42 -1.17
CA PHE A 431 -2.30 -35.14 -2.54
C PHE A 431 -0.87 -35.62 -2.83
N GLU A 432 -0.14 -36.08 -1.82
CA GLU A 432 1.20 -36.65 -1.98
C GLU A 432 1.14 -37.89 -2.89
N GLY A 433 1.93 -37.87 -3.96
CA GLY A 433 1.97 -38.94 -4.96
C GLY A 433 0.79 -38.98 -5.95
N LYS A 434 -0.13 -38.01 -5.92
CA LYS A 434 -1.22 -37.90 -6.90
C LYS A 434 -0.93 -36.86 -7.96
N ASP A 435 -1.37 -37.12 -9.18
CA ASP A 435 -1.33 -36.16 -10.28
C ASP A 435 -2.40 -35.08 -10.06
N ILE A 436 -1.97 -33.91 -9.60
CA ILE A 436 -2.83 -32.77 -9.29
C ILE A 436 -3.53 -32.27 -10.55
N ASP A 437 -2.85 -32.30 -11.70
CA ASP A 437 -3.40 -31.82 -12.98
C ASP A 437 -4.53 -32.74 -13.45
N ALA A 438 -4.35 -34.05 -13.31
CA ALA A 438 -5.40 -35.02 -13.60
C ALA A 438 -6.62 -34.89 -12.67
N ILE A 439 -6.40 -34.61 -11.37
CA ILE A 439 -7.50 -34.38 -10.41
C ILE A 439 -8.23 -33.08 -10.73
N GLN A 440 -7.49 -32.01 -11.06
CA GLN A 440 -8.08 -30.74 -11.42
C GLN A 440 -8.93 -30.85 -12.69
N LYS A 441 -8.44 -31.57 -13.70
CA LYS A 441 -9.20 -31.86 -14.93
C LYS A 441 -10.50 -32.62 -14.65
N ARG A 442 -10.46 -33.65 -13.77
CA ARG A 442 -11.68 -34.38 -13.35
C ARG A 442 -12.67 -33.50 -12.58
N MET A 443 -12.18 -32.58 -11.74
CA MET A 443 -13.05 -31.62 -11.05
C MET A 443 -13.69 -30.63 -12.04
N GLU A 444 -12.94 -30.15 -13.02
CA GLU A 444 -13.45 -29.28 -14.08
C GLU A 444 -14.52 -30.00 -14.93
N GLU A 445 -14.28 -31.25 -15.31
CA GLU A 445 -15.26 -32.11 -15.99
C GLU A 445 -16.51 -32.35 -15.12
N SER A 446 -16.35 -32.65 -13.82
CA SER A 446 -17.48 -32.81 -12.90
C SER A 446 -18.29 -31.52 -12.71
N ASN A 447 -17.62 -30.36 -12.63
CA ASN A 447 -18.28 -29.07 -12.51
C ASN A 447 -19.00 -28.70 -13.80
N PHE A 448 -18.43 -29.04 -14.95
CA PHE A 448 -19.05 -28.88 -16.25
C PHE A 448 -20.31 -29.75 -16.39
N LEU A 449 -20.25 -31.01 -15.93
CA LEU A 449 -21.42 -31.89 -15.89
C LEU A 449 -22.50 -31.36 -14.94
N ALA A 450 -22.14 -30.86 -13.75
CA ALA A 450 -23.07 -30.25 -12.82
C ALA A 450 -23.70 -28.96 -13.38
N TYR A 451 -22.93 -28.18 -14.17
CA TYR A 451 -23.43 -27.01 -14.87
C TYR A 451 -24.46 -27.38 -15.94
N LEU A 452 -24.16 -28.40 -16.77
CA LEU A 452 -25.10 -28.92 -17.76
C LEU A 452 -26.35 -29.52 -17.12
N GLU A 453 -26.21 -30.20 -15.98
CA GLU A 453 -27.34 -30.75 -15.24
C GLU A 453 -28.23 -29.64 -14.67
N LYS A 454 -27.63 -28.56 -14.17
CA LYS A 454 -28.36 -27.39 -13.70
C LYS A 454 -29.05 -26.64 -14.83
N GLU A 455 -28.39 -26.48 -15.97
CA GLU A 455 -28.97 -25.86 -17.18
C GLU A 455 -30.13 -26.72 -17.73
N LYS A 456 -29.99 -28.05 -17.70
CA LYS A 456 -31.08 -28.98 -18.04
C LYS A 456 -32.24 -28.90 -17.05
N GLN A 457 -31.98 -28.73 -15.75
CA GLN A 457 -33.02 -28.53 -14.74
C GLN A 457 -33.74 -27.18 -14.91
N GLU A 458 -33.00 -26.10 -15.20
CA GLU A 458 -33.56 -24.77 -15.50
C GLU A 458 -34.39 -24.78 -16.81
N ALA A 459 -33.95 -25.53 -17.83
CA ALA A 459 -34.71 -25.77 -19.06
C ALA A 459 -35.98 -26.63 -18.84
N ASN A 460 -35.90 -27.65 -17.98
CA ASN A 460 -37.07 -28.49 -17.67
C ASN A 460 -38.10 -27.78 -16.76
N LEU A 461 -37.66 -26.82 -15.92
CA LEU A 461 -38.56 -25.98 -15.11
C LEU A 461 -39.27 -24.89 -15.93
N SER A 462 -38.74 -24.54 -17.11
CA SER A 462 -39.39 -23.63 -18.07
C SER A 462 -40.28 -24.35 -19.09
N ALA A 463 -40.29 -25.68 -19.09
CA ALA A 463 -41.13 -26.52 -19.95
C ALA A 463 -42.29 -27.22 -19.22
N LEU A 464 -42.65 -26.78 -18.00
CA LEU A 464 -43.94 -27.14 -17.39
C LEU A 464 -44.99 -26.10 -17.82
N PRO A 465 -46.03 -26.48 -18.60
CA PRO A 465 -47.16 -25.59 -18.86
C PRO A 465 -47.90 -25.35 -17.54
N GLN A 466 -47.97 -24.09 -17.10
CA GLN A 466 -48.99 -23.68 -16.15
C GLN A 466 -50.34 -23.82 -16.85
N ASP A 467 -51.13 -24.73 -16.31
CA ASP A 467 -52.53 -24.99 -16.59
C ASP A 467 -53.33 -23.68 -16.45
N GLU A 468 -53.87 -23.14 -17.55
CA GLU A 468 -55.09 -22.31 -17.56
C GLU A 468 -55.61 -22.08 -18.99
N SER A 469 -56.88 -22.47 -19.18
CA SER A 469 -57.81 -22.23 -20.30
C SER A 469 -57.75 -23.16 -21.53
N LEU A 470 -58.49 -24.26 -21.40
CA LEU A 470 -59.20 -24.97 -22.47
C LEU A 470 -60.22 -24.02 -23.14
N ASP A 471 -60.13 -23.83 -24.45
CA ASP A 471 -61.23 -24.14 -25.40
C ASP A 471 -60.78 -23.92 -26.86
N ASP A 472 -61.28 -24.80 -27.75
CA ASP A 472 -61.51 -24.57 -29.18
C ASP A 472 -60.31 -24.52 -30.17
N PHE A 473 -59.90 -25.69 -30.69
CA PHE A 473 -60.23 -26.19 -32.05
C PHE A 473 -59.30 -27.32 -32.55
N GLU A 474 -59.94 -28.46 -32.83
CA GLU A 474 -59.72 -29.42 -33.93
C GLU A 474 -58.31 -29.90 -34.32
N VAL A 475 -58.01 -31.11 -33.83
CA VAL A 475 -57.64 -32.32 -34.60
C VAL A 475 -57.13 -32.09 -36.04
N LEU A 476 -55.82 -32.23 -36.23
CA LEU A 476 -55.28 -33.02 -37.34
C LEU A 476 -54.19 -33.93 -36.80
N ASP A 477 -54.59 -35.17 -36.59
CA ASP A 477 -53.76 -36.36 -36.53
C ASP A 477 -53.15 -36.60 -37.92
N ASP A 478 -51.82 -36.60 -38.02
CA ASP A 478 -51.11 -37.57 -38.86
C ASP A 478 -49.60 -37.57 -38.59
N SER A 479 -49.14 -38.70 -38.07
CA SER A 479 -48.02 -39.49 -38.61
C SER A 479 -46.56 -38.99 -38.46
N ALA A 480 -45.88 -39.66 -37.54
CA ALA A 480 -44.65 -40.43 -37.77
C ALA A 480 -43.32 -39.74 -38.16
N GLU A 481 -42.33 -40.09 -37.34
CA GLU A 481 -40.93 -40.39 -37.65
C GLU A 481 -39.90 -39.27 -37.89
N ASP A 482 -38.84 -39.38 -37.09
CA ASP A 482 -37.45 -38.98 -37.30
C ASP A 482 -37.07 -38.34 -38.64
N ASP A 483 -36.67 -37.06 -38.60
CA ASP A 483 -35.32 -36.65 -39.02
C ASP A 483 -35.05 -35.18 -38.62
N PRO A 484 -33.80 -34.82 -38.26
CA PRO A 484 -33.43 -33.45 -37.92
C PRO A 484 -33.50 -32.54 -39.16
N ASP A 485 -34.16 -31.40 -38.95
CA ASP A 485 -34.46 -30.34 -39.93
C ASP A 485 -33.19 -29.72 -40.54
N ILE A 486 -32.58 -30.39 -41.53
CA ILE A 486 -31.51 -29.85 -42.36
C ILE A 486 -32.16 -29.03 -43.46
N LEU A 487 -32.22 -27.71 -43.26
CA LEU A 487 -32.67 -26.72 -44.24
C LEU A 487 -32.08 -27.01 -45.63
N THR A 488 -32.96 -27.36 -46.57
CA THR A 488 -32.55 -27.72 -47.93
C THR A 488 -31.96 -26.50 -48.63
N ARG A 489 -30.95 -26.74 -49.50
CA ARG A 489 -30.23 -25.68 -50.25
C ARG A 489 -31.15 -24.70 -50.98
N GLU A 490 -32.33 -25.15 -51.38
CA GLU A 490 -33.35 -24.33 -52.05
C GLU A 490 -34.04 -23.35 -51.09
N GLN A 491 -34.31 -23.76 -49.86
CA GLN A 491 -34.87 -22.89 -48.81
C GLN A 491 -33.86 -21.80 -48.41
N LEU A 492 -32.57 -22.16 -48.29
CA LEU A 492 -31.50 -21.20 -48.00
C LEU A 492 -31.30 -20.18 -49.14
N LYS A 493 -31.47 -20.63 -50.39
CA LYS A 493 -31.48 -19.76 -51.58
C LYS A 493 -32.69 -18.81 -51.57
N ALA A 494 -33.88 -19.32 -51.25
CA ALA A 494 -35.09 -18.51 -51.17
C ALA A 494 -34.98 -17.42 -50.09
N GLN A 495 -34.41 -17.76 -48.93
CA GLN A 495 -34.17 -16.81 -47.84
C GLN A 495 -33.11 -15.77 -48.21
N SER A 496 -32.02 -16.18 -48.87
CA SER A 496 -30.99 -15.26 -49.35
C SER A 496 -31.52 -14.29 -50.41
N GLN A 497 -32.37 -14.76 -51.32
CA GLN A 497 -32.99 -13.91 -52.34
C GLN A 497 -33.93 -12.86 -51.72
N LYS A 498 -34.71 -13.23 -50.70
CA LYS A 498 -35.57 -12.27 -49.96
C LYS A 498 -34.76 -11.15 -49.30
N ILE A 499 -33.57 -11.44 -48.78
CA ILE A 499 -32.67 -10.44 -48.18
C ILE A 499 -32.13 -9.49 -49.27
N VAL A 500 -31.71 -10.03 -50.42
CA VAL A 500 -31.25 -9.22 -51.57
C VAL A 500 -32.36 -8.32 -52.12
N ASP A 501 -33.58 -8.86 -52.24
CA ASP A 501 -34.76 -8.12 -52.71
C ASP A 501 -35.18 -7.01 -51.74
N PHE A 502 -35.01 -7.24 -50.43
CA PHE A 502 -35.27 -6.23 -49.40
C PHE A 502 -34.27 -5.06 -49.48
N HIS A 503 -32.99 -5.34 -49.72
CA HIS A 503 -31.94 -4.32 -49.81
C HIS A 503 -31.91 -3.58 -51.16
N SER A 504 -32.36 -4.20 -52.24
CA SER A 504 -32.41 -3.57 -53.57
C SER A 504 -33.56 -2.54 -53.69
N LYS A 505 -34.72 -2.78 -53.05
CA LYS A 505 -35.86 -1.84 -53.03
C LYS A 505 -35.58 -0.57 -52.20
N ARG A 506 -34.77 -0.66 -51.13
CA ARG A 506 -34.40 0.50 -50.28
C ARG A 506 -33.48 1.52 -51.00
N ARG A 507 -32.78 1.13 -52.07
CA ARG A 507 -31.87 2.02 -52.82
C ARG A 507 -32.54 2.86 -53.91
N GLN A 508 -33.77 2.55 -54.35
CA GLN A 508 -34.45 3.32 -55.40
C GLN A 508 -35.23 4.55 -54.91
N TRP A 509 -35.51 4.68 -53.60
CA TRP A 509 -36.22 5.86 -53.05
C TRP A 509 -35.35 7.09 -52.78
N GLN A 510 -34.02 7.01 -52.92
CA GLN A 510 -33.10 8.12 -52.59
C GLN A 510 -32.64 8.93 -53.82
N LYS A 511 -33.18 8.70 -55.04
CA LYS A 511 -32.74 9.38 -56.28
C LYS A 511 -33.80 10.26 -56.98
N LYS A 512 -34.92 10.59 -56.35
CA LYS A 512 -35.91 11.55 -56.88
C LYS A 512 -36.33 12.57 -55.83
N LYS A 513 -35.46 13.55 -55.54
CA LYS A 513 -35.80 14.88 -55.02
C LYS A 513 -34.51 15.71 -54.93
N GLY A 514 -34.28 16.59 -55.90
CA GLY A 514 -33.14 17.52 -55.84
C GLY A 514 -32.54 17.95 -57.19
N GLN A 515 -33.33 18.17 -58.23
CA GLN A 515 -32.88 18.95 -59.40
C GLN A 515 -33.86 20.09 -59.64
N ARG A 516 -33.50 21.30 -59.18
CA ARG A 516 -33.83 22.61 -59.75
C ARG A 516 -33.36 23.73 -58.81
N LYS A 517 -32.22 24.35 -59.12
CA LYS A 517 -32.07 25.81 -59.35
C LYS A 517 -30.59 26.19 -59.55
N MET A 518 -30.33 26.55 -60.80
CA MET A 518 -29.32 27.43 -61.37
C MET A 518 -28.60 28.44 -60.44
N ARG A 519 -27.25 28.41 -60.54
CA ARG A 519 -26.37 29.45 -61.13
C ARG A 519 -25.88 30.64 -60.27
N ASN A 520 -24.60 30.94 -60.48
CA ASN A 520 -23.72 32.01 -59.96
C ASN A 520 -23.24 31.74 -58.52
N GLY A 521 -21.97 31.55 -58.21
CA GLY A 521 -20.76 32.13 -58.75
C GLY A 521 -20.13 32.91 -57.60
N ASP A 522 -19.17 32.29 -56.89
CA ASP A 522 -18.05 32.99 -56.26
C ASP A 522 -17.10 31.97 -55.63
N SER A 523 -15.85 32.06 -56.09
CA SER A 523 -14.68 31.37 -55.60
C SER A 523 -14.15 32.18 -54.41
N SER A 524 -14.30 31.69 -53.18
CA SER A 524 -13.44 32.14 -52.08
C SER A 524 -13.54 31.20 -50.89
N GLU A 525 -12.36 30.75 -50.43
CA GLU A 525 -12.05 30.41 -49.05
C GLU A 525 -12.91 29.38 -48.31
N TYR A 526 -12.37 28.15 -48.16
CA TYR A 526 -12.44 27.47 -46.86
C TYR A 526 -11.33 26.43 -46.73
N SER A 527 -10.10 26.93 -46.57
CA SER A 527 -9.11 26.26 -45.75
C SER A 527 -9.40 26.58 -44.29
N ASP A 528 -9.23 25.55 -43.44
CA ASP A 528 -8.97 25.64 -42.00
C ASP A 528 -10.18 25.46 -41.05
N SER A 529 -10.32 24.24 -40.53
CA SER A 529 -10.89 24.01 -39.21
C SER A 529 -10.24 22.81 -38.54
N HIS A 530 -8.92 22.84 -38.38
CA HIS A 530 -8.25 22.01 -37.38
C HIS A 530 -8.16 22.80 -36.07
N ASP A 531 -9.31 23.00 -35.44
CA ASP A 531 -9.40 23.78 -34.20
C ASP A 531 -8.81 22.95 -33.05
N SER A 532 -7.52 23.19 -32.82
CA SER A 532 -6.64 22.49 -31.90
C SER A 532 -7.19 22.53 -30.47
N TYR A 533 -7.12 21.38 -29.81
CA TYR A 533 -7.43 21.17 -28.39
C TYR A 533 -6.81 22.24 -27.46
N GLU A 534 -5.70 22.85 -27.86
CA GLU A 534 -5.05 23.93 -27.12
C GLU A 534 -5.86 25.24 -27.11
N ASP A 535 -6.68 25.53 -28.11
CA ASP A 535 -7.46 26.76 -28.15
C ASP A 535 -8.69 26.70 -27.22
N ARG A 536 -9.27 25.49 -27.04
CA ARG A 536 -10.25 25.22 -25.97
C ARG A 536 -9.61 25.35 -24.58
N LYS A 537 -8.35 24.96 -24.42
CA LYS A 537 -7.59 25.07 -23.16
C LYS A 537 -7.29 26.54 -22.84
N ARG A 538 -6.92 27.34 -23.85
CA ARG A 538 -6.71 28.80 -23.73
C ARG A 538 -8.01 29.55 -23.40
N LYS A 539 -9.13 29.20 -24.05
CA LYS A 539 -10.46 29.75 -23.71
C LYS A 539 -10.88 29.44 -22.27
N LYS A 540 -10.66 28.20 -21.79
CA LYS A 540 -10.91 27.83 -20.38
C LYS A 540 -10.01 28.61 -19.40
N LYS A 541 -8.74 28.82 -19.75
CA LYS A 541 -7.79 29.58 -18.93
C LYS A 541 -8.14 31.07 -18.86
N ARG A 542 -8.56 31.67 -19.98
CA ARG A 542 -9.08 33.06 -20.03
C ARG A 542 -10.36 33.23 -19.22
N LYS A 543 -11.30 32.27 -19.31
CA LYS A 543 -12.56 32.31 -18.53
C LYS A 543 -12.29 32.19 -17.03
N LYS A 544 -11.32 31.37 -16.61
CA LYS A 544 -10.87 31.26 -15.21
C LYS A 544 -10.18 32.53 -14.70
N LEU A 545 -9.37 33.19 -15.54
CA LEU A 545 -8.74 34.48 -15.19
C LEU A 545 -9.77 35.61 -15.08
N SER A 546 -10.75 35.66 -15.99
CA SER A 546 -11.85 36.64 -15.95
C SER A 546 -12.68 36.49 -14.67
N LEU A 547 -13.01 35.26 -14.26
CA LEU A 547 -13.73 35.02 -13.00
C LEU A 547 -12.92 35.45 -11.76
N MET A 548 -11.59 35.21 -11.76
CA MET A 548 -10.72 35.63 -10.65
C MET A 548 -10.57 37.15 -10.58
N MET A 549 -10.56 37.86 -11.71
CA MET A 549 -10.50 39.33 -11.73
C MET A 549 -11.84 39.96 -11.35
N ALA A 550 -12.96 39.35 -11.73
CA ALA A 550 -14.30 39.78 -11.27
C ALA A 550 -14.47 39.60 -9.75
N GLY A 551 -13.97 38.50 -9.18
CA GLY A 551 -14.00 38.26 -7.74
C GLY A 551 -13.14 39.22 -6.91
N ARG A 552 -12.13 39.87 -7.50
CA ARG A 552 -11.30 40.89 -6.83
C ARG A 552 -11.89 42.30 -6.88
N ARG A 553 -12.86 42.58 -7.76
CA ARG A 553 -13.59 43.87 -7.78
C ARG A 553 -14.78 43.94 -6.82
N ALA A 554 -15.22 42.82 -6.24
CA ALA A 554 -16.36 42.77 -5.32
C ALA A 554 -15.97 42.87 -3.82
N LYS A 555 -14.68 43.04 -3.49
CA LYS A 555 -14.17 43.16 -2.12
C LYS A 555 -13.37 44.45 -1.93
N ASN A 556 -14.04 45.60 -2.06
CA ASN A 556 -13.67 46.84 -1.39
C ASN A 556 -14.72 47.92 -1.66
N PRO A 557 -15.67 48.16 -0.73
CA PRO A 557 -16.44 49.38 -0.72
C PRO A 557 -16.28 50.05 0.64
N HIS A 558 -15.12 50.62 0.95
CA HIS A 558 -14.97 51.64 2.01
C HIS A 558 -13.58 52.27 1.92
N HIS A 559 -13.46 53.29 1.09
CA HIS A 559 -12.62 54.45 1.38
C HIS A 559 -12.99 55.57 0.41
N LEU A 560 -13.09 56.78 0.98
CA LEU A 560 -13.40 58.08 0.37
C LEU A 560 -14.87 58.48 0.45
N GLU A 561 -15.22 59.16 1.55
CA GLU A 561 -15.90 60.46 1.55
C GLU A 561 -16.07 60.95 3.00
N ARG A 562 -15.10 61.75 3.46
CA ARG A 562 -15.25 62.73 4.55
C ARG A 562 -14.28 63.87 4.24
N GLU A 563 -14.78 64.84 3.51
CA GLU A 563 -14.33 66.24 3.49
C GLU A 563 -15.39 67.02 2.71
N PHE A 564 -16.37 67.55 3.46
CA PHE A 564 -17.02 68.86 3.37
C PHE A 564 -18.28 68.86 4.23
#